data_AF-A0A095JA97-F1
#
_entry.id   AF-A0A095JA97-F1
#
_cell.length_a   1.000
_cell.length_b   1.000
_cell.length_c   1.000
_cell.angle_alpha   90.00
_cell.angle_beta   90.00
_cell.angle_gamma   90.00
#
_symmetry.space_group_name_H-M   'P 1'
#
loop_
_entity.id
_entity.type
_entity.pdbx_description
1 polymer ?
#
loop_
_entity_poly.entity_id
_entity_poly.type
_entity_poly.pdbx_seq_one_letter_code
_entity_poly.pdbx_strand_id
1 'polypeptide(L)' 'MSYVALEVLTEDANRYSLPELIGVGGVSPDVPHICEMLLADAQWPTIQAYLDRQELPYKFARPSTGRRVGRNNPCW' A
#
# COMPACT_ATOMS: atom_id res chain seq x y z
N MET A 1 -5.67 -14.90 9.78
CA MET A 1 -4.65 -13.82 9.83
C MET A 1 -5.29 -12.55 9.30
N SER A 2 -5.02 -11.42 9.94
CA SER A 2 -5.60 -10.12 9.57
C SER A 2 -4.66 -9.43 8.57
N TYR A 3 -5.19 -8.97 7.44
CA TYR A 3 -4.39 -8.33 6.38
C TYR A 3 -4.85 -6.90 6.15
N VAL A 4 -3.89 -6.01 5.93
CA VAL A 4 -4.11 -4.64 5.47
C VAL A 4 -3.94 -4.62 3.96
N ALA A 5 -4.97 -4.18 3.24
CA ALA A 5 -4.85 -3.90 1.81
C ALA A 5 -4.19 -2.53 1.64
N LEU A 6 -3.16 -2.46 0.80
CA LEU A 6 -2.41 -1.24 0.48
C LEU A 6 -2.47 -1.00 -1.02
N GLU A 7 -2.69 0.26 -1.40
CA GLU A 7 -2.61 0.75 -2.78
C GLU A 7 -1.62 1.90 -2.83
N VAL A 8 -0.70 1.84 -3.78
CA VAL A 8 0.27 2.89 -4.08
C VAL A 8 0.35 3.07 -5.60
N LEU A 9 1.02 4.12 -6.06
CA LEU A 9 1.35 4.21 -7.49
C LEU A 9 2.36 3.11 -7.85
N THR A 10 2.14 2.46 -8.99
CA THR A 10 3.05 1.43 -9.51
C THR A 10 4.47 1.97 -9.72
N GLU A 11 4.60 3.24 -10.13
CA GLU A 11 5.89 3.92 -10.25
C GLU A 11 6.62 3.98 -8.92
N ASP A 12 5.95 4.39 -7.85
CA ASP A 12 6.52 4.45 -6.50
C ASP A 12 6.83 3.06 -5.96
N ALA A 13 5.93 2.09 -6.17
CA ALA A 13 6.16 0.69 -5.79
C ALA A 13 7.45 0.14 -6.41
N ASN A 14 7.69 0.43 -7.70
CA ASN A 14 8.88 0.01 -8.41
C ASN A 14 10.12 0.80 -7.99
N ARG A 15 9.99 2.11 -7.79
CA ARG A 15 11.10 3.00 -7.39
C ARG A 15 11.67 2.62 -6.02
N TYR A 16 10.81 2.17 -5.11
CA TYR A 16 11.17 1.82 -3.73
C TYR A 16 11.17 0.30 -3.47
N SER A 17 11.01 -0.53 -4.52
CA SER A 17 10.92 -1.99 -4.41
C SER A 17 9.93 -2.49 -3.34
N LEU A 18 8.78 -1.80 -3.17
CA LEU A 18 7.78 -2.12 -2.14
C LEU A 18 7.26 -3.57 -2.22
N PRO A 19 7.01 -4.16 -3.40
CA PRO A 19 6.53 -5.54 -3.50
C PRO A 19 7.53 -6.56 -2.91
N GLU A 20 8.83 -6.30 -3.01
CA GLU A 20 9.88 -7.17 -2.47
C GLU A 20 9.93 -7.13 -0.93
N LEU A 21 9.47 -6.03 -0.33
CA LEU A 21 9.36 -5.88 1.12
C LEU A 21 8.14 -6.59 1.72
N ILE A 22 7.13 -6.88 0.90
CA ILE A 22 5.76 -7.16 1.35
C ILE A 22 5.27 -8.57 0.97
N GLY A 23 6.00 -9.28 0.12
CA GLY A 23 5.81 -10.72 -0.14
C GLY A 23 4.63 -11.05 -1.06
N VAL A 24 3.52 -10.29 -1.02
CA VAL A 24 2.40 -10.41 -1.97
C VAL A 24 1.92 -9.04 -2.42
N GLY A 25 2.24 -8.68 -3.67
CA GLY A 25 1.83 -7.43 -4.30
C GLY A 25 2.01 -7.48 -5.81
N GLY A 26 1.23 -6.68 -6.53
CA GLY A 26 1.28 -6.62 -7.98
C GLY A 26 0.54 -5.42 -8.54
N VAL A 27 0.69 -5.18 -9.84
CA VAL A 27 -0.08 -4.17 -10.54
C VAL A 27 -1.56 -4.55 -10.49
N SER A 28 -2.43 -3.60 -10.15
CA SER A 28 -3.87 -3.80 -10.15
C SER A 28 -4.34 -4.16 -11.57
N PRO A 29 -5.12 -5.24 -11.75
CA PRO A 29 -5.60 -5.63 -13.07
C PRO A 29 -6.57 -4.61 -13.67
N ASP A 30 -7.32 -3.90 -12.81
CA ASP A 30 -8.33 -2.92 -13.23
C ASP A 30 -7.73 -1.53 -13.42
N VAL A 31 -6.63 -1.21 -12.71
CA VAL A 31 -6.01 0.11 -12.71
C VAL A 31 -4.48 -0.01 -12.83
N PRO A 32 -3.92 -0.02 -14.06
CA PRO A 32 -2.52 -0.38 -14.29
C PRO A 32 -1.46 0.52 -13.62
N HIS A 33 -1.84 1.73 -13.23
CA HIS A 33 -0.95 2.67 -12.52
C HIS A 33 -1.00 2.52 -10.99
N ILE A 34 -1.83 1.63 -10.48
CA ILE A 34 -1.93 1.29 -9.06
C ILE A 34 -1.26 -0.06 -8.83
N CYS A 35 -0.44 -0.16 -7.80
CA CYS A 35 0.05 -1.41 -7.25
C CYS A 35 -0.72 -1.74 -5.98
N GLU A 36 -1.36 -2.91 -5.96
CA GLU A 36 -2.10 -3.45 -4.84
C GLU A 36 -1.25 -4.46 -4.08
N MET A 37 -1.26 -4.37 -2.75
CA MET A 37 -0.47 -5.23 -1.87
C MET A 37 -1.29 -5.68 -0.67
N LEU A 38 -0.98 -6.87 -0.16
CA LEU A 38 -1.56 -7.41 1.06
C LEU A 38 -0.47 -7.56 2.13
N LEU A 39 -0.63 -6.81 3.21
CA LEU A 39 0.30 -6.75 4.33
C LEU A 39 -0.25 -7.51 5.52
N ALA A 40 0.60 -8.26 6.24
CA ALA A 40 0.21 -8.72 7.56
C ALA A 40 0.02 -7.50 8.49
N ASP A 41 -1.01 -7.51 9.33
CA ASP A 41 -1.27 -6.42 10.28
C ASP A 41 -0.05 -6.08 11.17
N ALA A 42 0.77 -7.09 11.49
CA ALA A 42 2.02 -6.90 12.24
C ALA A 42 3.10 -6.10 11.48
N GLN A 43 3.11 -6.16 10.14
CA GLN A 43 4.05 -5.39 9.31
C GLN A 43 3.58 -3.96 9.05
N TRP A 44 2.27 -3.70 9.22
CA TRP A 44 1.65 -2.43 8.88
C TRP A 44 2.31 -1.21 9.54
N PRO A 45 2.61 -1.19 10.85
CA PRO A 45 3.21 0.00 11.48
C PRO A 45 4.55 0.40 10.86
N THR A 46 5.38 -0.60 10.50
CA THR A 46 6.69 -0.38 9.89
C THR A 46 6.55 0.16 8.47
N ILE A 47 5.66 -0.42 7.67
CA ILE A 47 5.41 0.04 6.29
C ILE A 47 4.77 1.42 6.28
N GLN A 48 3.79 1.67 7.17
CA GLN A 48 3.16 2.98 7.30
C GLN A 48 4.19 4.07 7.63
N ALA A 49 5.07 3.83 8.60
CA ALA A 49 6.13 4.78 8.95
C ALA A 49 7.11 5.02 7.79
N TYR A 50 7.40 3.98 7.00
CA TYR A 50 8.24 4.11 5.80
C TYR A 50 7.58 4.99 4.74
N LEU A 51 6.32 4.72 4.40
CA LEU A 51 5.55 5.49 3.42
C LEU A 51 5.38 6.95 3.85
N ASP A 52 5.08 7.18 5.13
CA ASP A 52 4.94 8.53 5.71
C ASP A 52 6.27 9.29 5.70
N ARG A 53 7.41 8.61 5.96
CA ARG A 53 8.75 9.22 5.89
C ARG A 53 9.14 9.63 4.47
N GLN A 54 8.72 8.85 3.48
CA GLN A 54 8.98 9.15 2.06
C GLN A 54 7.92 10.08 1.46
N GLU A 55 6.92 10.50 2.25
CA GLU A 55 5.77 11.31 1.80
C GLU A 55 5.03 10.68 0.61
N LEU A 56 5.06 9.36 0.48
CA LEU A 56 4.45 8.68 -0.66
C LEU A 56 2.94 8.70 -0.53
N PRO A 57 2.19 9.04 -1.60
CA PRO A 57 0.74 8.94 -1.58
C PRO A 57 0.30 7.47 -1.59
N TYR A 58 -0.62 7.10 -0.71
CA TYR A 58 -1.14 5.73 -0.62
C TYR A 58 -2.57 5.68 -0.10
N LYS A 59 -3.28 4.59 -0.40
CA LYS A 59 -4.54 4.22 0.24
C LYS A 59 -4.38 2.90 0.98
N PHE A 60 -5.02 2.74 2.13
CA PHE A 60 -5.02 1.48 2.85
C PHE A 60 -6.39 1.15 3.42
N ALA A 61 -6.70 -0.14 3.55
CA ALA A 61 -7.89 -0.61 4.26
C ALA A 61 -7.48 -1.63 5.32
N ARG A 62 -7.81 -1.32 6.59
CA ARG A 62 -7.71 -2.30 7.66
C ARG A 62 -8.89 -3.27 7.58
N PRO A 63 -8.68 -4.53 7.96
CA PRO A 63 -9.70 -5.57 7.87
C PRO A 63 -10.89 -5.32 8.78
N SER A 64 -10.70 -4.56 9.87
CA SER A 64 -11.78 -4.17 10.79
C SER A 64 -12.71 -3.09 10.24
N THR A 65 -12.25 -2.26 9.30
CA THR A 65 -13.01 -1.11 8.81
C THR A 65 -13.53 -1.29 7.39
N GLY A 66 -12.85 -2.08 6.55
CA GLY A 66 -13.18 -2.32 5.14
C GLY A 66 -13.08 -1.08 4.23
N ARG A 67 -13.16 0.13 4.81
CA ARG A 67 -13.01 1.41 4.14
C ARG A 67 -11.55 1.69 3.82
N ARG A 68 -11.28 2.06 2.57
CA ARG A 68 -9.99 2.60 2.14
C ARG A 68 -9.82 4.03 2.65
N VAL A 69 -8.67 4.32 3.25
CA VAL A 69 -8.27 5.61 3.77
C VAL A 69 -7.04 6.08 2.99
N GLY A 70 -7.13 7.27 2.42
CA GLY A 70 -6.00 7.91 1.74
C GLY A 70 -5.08 8.66 2.69
N ARG A 71 -3.77 8.64 2.43
CA ARG A 71 -2.75 9.44 3.13
C ARG A 71 -1.72 10.00 2.16
N ASN A 72 -1.10 11.11 2.57
CA ASN A 72 -0.18 11.92 1.78
C ASN A 72 -0.79 12.39 0.44
N ASN A 73 -2.09 12.72 0.48
CA ASN A 73 -2.86 13.28 -0.63
C ASN A 73 -2.92 12.39 -1.89
N PRO A 74 -3.48 11.16 -1.80
CA PRO A 74 -3.68 10.33 -2.98
C PRO A 74 -4.85 10.88 -3.80
N CYS A 75 -4.64 11.07 -5.11
CA CYS A 75 -5.58 11.75 -6.01
C CYS A 75 -6.28 10.82 -7.03
N TRP A 76 -5.98 9.53 -6.98
CA TRP A 76 -6.66 8.47 -7.75
C TRP A 76 -7.74 7.79 -6.91
#